data_AF-A0A6I4TF95-F1
#
_entry.id   AF-A0A6I4TF95-F1
#
_cell.length_a   1.000
_cell.length_b   1.000
_cell.length_c   1.000
_cell.angle_alpha   90.00
_cell.angle_beta   90.00
_cell.angle_gamma   90.00
#
_symmetry.space_group_name_H-M   'P 1'
#
loop_
_entity.id
_entity.type
_entity.pdbx_description
1 polymer ?
#
loop_
_entity_poly.entity_id
_entity_poly.type
_entity_poly.pdbx_seq_one_letter_code
_entity_poly.pdbx_strand_id
1 'polypeptide(L)'
;MTNLDSRIAALASSFAERMPGERAAIANALSAGDRDTLIDRAHKLAGIAGMFGRSDIGTAALELEQRLLASTDYVEETERLLDLLERR
;
A
#
# COMPACT_ATOMS: atom_id res chain seq x y z
N MET A 1 -21.24 19.83 1.25
CA MET A 1 -19.84 19.36 1.21
C MET A 1 -19.15 19.84 2.48
N THR A 2 -18.77 18.94 3.39
CA THR A 2 -18.05 19.35 4.62
C THR A 2 -16.56 19.51 4.33
N ASN A 3 -15.82 20.25 5.19
CA ASN A 3 -14.37 20.41 5.07
C ASN A 3 -13.62 19.06 5.05
N LEU A 4 -14.20 18.03 5.70
CA LEU A 4 -13.68 16.68 5.75
C LEU A 4 -13.77 15.97 4.38
N ASP A 5 -14.92 16.07 3.69
CA ASP A 5 -15.11 15.48 2.35
C ASP A 5 -14.10 16.02 1.34
N SER A 6 -13.83 17.33 1.37
CA SER A 6 -12.87 17.98 0.47
C SER A 6 -11.42 17.57 0.75
N ARG A 7 -11.06 17.34 2.02
CA ARG A 7 -9.73 16.83 2.40
C ARG A 7 -9.56 15.38 1.97
N ILE A 8 -10.59 14.56 2.12
CA ILE A 8 -10.59 13.16 1.68
C ILE A 8 -10.48 13.10 0.15
N ALA A 9 -11.22 13.93 -0.59
CA ALA A 9 -11.12 14.00 -2.05
C ALA A 9 -9.73 14.45 -2.53
N ALA A 10 -9.11 15.43 -1.86
CA ALA A 10 -7.74 15.85 -2.17
C ALA A 10 -6.73 14.73 -1.89
N LEU A 11 -6.87 14.01 -0.78
CA LEU A 11 -6.06 12.83 -0.46
C LEU A 11 -6.27 11.70 -1.48
N ALA A 12 -7.48 11.52 -2.01
CA ALA A 12 -7.79 10.53 -3.05
C ALA A 12 -7.10 10.83 -4.38
N SER A 13 -7.13 12.10 -4.80
CA SER A 13 -6.45 12.54 -6.02
C SER A 13 -4.93 12.37 -5.89
N SER A 14 -4.38 12.78 -4.73
CA SER A 14 -2.98 12.53 -4.42
C SER A 14 -2.64 11.04 -4.28
N PHE A 15 -3.58 10.19 -3.88
CA PHE A 15 -3.36 8.75 -3.81
C PHE A 15 -3.12 8.19 -5.22
N ALA A 16 -4.02 8.45 -6.17
CA ALA A 16 -3.86 8.00 -7.56
C ALA A 16 -2.55 8.48 -8.20
N GLU A 17 -2.17 9.74 -7.97
CA GLU A 17 -0.89 10.29 -8.46
C GLU A 17 0.33 9.65 -7.79
N ARG A 18 0.21 9.21 -6.53
CA ARG A 18 1.30 8.58 -5.77
C ARG A 18 1.42 7.08 -6.01
N MET A 19 0.38 6.41 -6.53
CA MET A 19 0.37 4.97 -6.77
C MET A 19 1.59 4.44 -7.53
N PRO A 20 2.03 5.05 -8.64
CA PRO A 20 3.23 4.59 -9.35
C PRO A 20 4.51 4.72 -8.50
N GLY A 21 4.60 5.79 -7.71
CA GLY A 21 5.73 6.03 -6.80
C GLY A 21 5.75 5.07 -5.61
N GLU A 22 4.58 4.74 -5.05
CA GLU A 22 4.46 3.74 -3.99
C GLU A 22 4.79 2.33 -4.51
N ARG A 23 4.33 1.96 -5.72
CA ARG A 23 4.73 0.69 -6.38
C ARG A 23 6.24 0.60 -6.55
N ALA A 24 6.87 1.65 -7.09
CA ALA A 24 8.32 1.67 -7.26
C ALA A 24 9.07 1.58 -5.92
N ALA A 25 8.59 2.27 -4.88
CA ALA A 25 9.17 2.20 -3.55
C ALA A 25 9.10 0.79 -2.94
N ILE A 26 7.96 0.11 -3.08
CA ILE A 26 7.76 -1.26 -2.58
C ILE A 26 8.65 -2.25 -3.35
N ALA A 27 8.72 -2.14 -4.69
CA ALA A 27 9.57 -3.01 -5.51
C ALA A 27 11.07 -2.83 -5.18
N ASN A 28 11.50 -1.59 -4.95
CA ASN A 28 12.87 -1.30 -4.54
C ASN A 28 13.18 -1.85 -3.14
N ALA A 29 12.25 -1.69 -2.19
CA ALA A 29 12.41 -2.20 -0.83
C ALA A 29 12.47 -3.74 -0.81
N LEU A 30 11.65 -4.41 -1.63
CA LEU A 30 11.71 -5.87 -1.82
C LEU A 30 13.08 -6.29 -2.36
N SER A 31 13.57 -5.63 -3.42
CA SER A 31 14.87 -5.93 -4.03
C SER A 31 16.05 -5.67 -3.09
N ALA A 32 15.93 -4.68 -2.21
CA ALA A 32 16.94 -4.34 -1.20
C ALA A 32 16.85 -5.20 0.07
N GLY A 33 15.79 -6.01 0.22
CA GLY A 33 15.50 -6.71 1.48
C GLY A 33 15.19 -5.77 2.64
N ASP A 34 14.78 -4.53 2.35
CA ASP A 34 14.47 -3.50 3.35
C ASP A 34 13.07 -3.71 3.91
N ARG A 35 13.02 -4.60 4.89
CA ARG A 35 11.80 -5.02 5.56
C ARG A 35 11.12 -3.89 6.32
N ASP A 36 11.87 -3.02 6.99
CA ASP A 36 11.29 -1.90 7.74
C ASP A 36 10.55 -0.95 6.79
N THR A 37 11.15 -0.63 5.65
CA THR A 37 10.47 0.16 4.62
C THR A 37 9.23 -0.56 4.08
N LEU A 38 9.28 -1.88 3.87
CA LEU A 38 8.10 -2.64 3.42
C LEU A 38 6.95 -2.57 4.43
N ILE A 39 7.22 -2.72 5.74
CA ILE A 39 6.21 -2.63 6.81
C ILE A 39 5.57 -1.24 6.78
N ASP A 40 6.41 -0.22 6.75
CA ASP A 40 5.99 1.17 6.86
C ASP A 40 5.15 1.61 5.65
N ARG A 41 5.44 1.05 4.47
CA ARG A 41 4.67 1.25 3.24
C ARG A 41 3.37 0.46 3.25
N ALA A 42 3.41 -0.82 3.63
CA ALA A 42 2.24 -1.69 3.74
C ALA A 42 1.20 -1.12 4.72
N HIS A 43 1.63 -0.69 5.90
CA HIS A 43 0.78 -0.06 6.91
C HIS A 43 0.06 1.19 6.39
N LYS A 44 0.81 2.11 5.76
CA LYS A 44 0.26 3.33 5.18
C LYS A 44 -0.76 3.01 4.09
N LEU A 45 -0.43 2.04 3.22
CA LEU A 45 -1.29 1.64 2.12
C LEU A 45 -2.59 0.99 2.62
N ALA A 46 -2.51 0.14 3.64
CA ALA A 46 -3.67 -0.48 4.28
C ALA A 46 -4.64 0.57 4.85
N GLY A 47 -4.10 1.57 5.56
CA GLY A 47 -4.89 2.65 6.15
C GLY A 47 -5.60 3.52 5.11
N ILE A 48 -4.89 3.94 4.06
CA ILE A 48 -5.45 4.85 3.06
C ILE A 48 -6.33 4.14 2.03
N ALA A 49 -6.02 2.91 1.63
CA ALA A 49 -6.81 2.17 0.64
C ALA A 49 -8.24 1.89 1.13
N GLY A 50 -8.41 1.61 2.43
CA GLY A 50 -9.72 1.47 3.06
C GLY A 50 -10.57 2.75 2.97
N MET A 51 -9.95 3.93 3.09
CA MET A 51 -10.64 5.22 2.99
C MET A 51 -11.16 5.53 1.57
N PHE A 52 -10.57 4.91 0.54
CA PHE A 52 -10.91 5.17 -0.87
C PHE A 52 -11.74 4.05 -1.52
N GLY A 53 -12.26 3.10 -0.73
CA GLY A 53 -13.05 1.98 -1.25
C GLY A 53 -12.21 0.98 -2.05
N ARG A 54 -10.89 0.97 -1.84
CA ARG A 54 -9.93 0.03 -2.45
C ARG A 54 -9.60 -1.08 -1.47
N SER A 55 -10.66 -1.78 -1.05
CA SER A 55 -10.59 -2.84 -0.04
C SER A 55 -9.66 -3.98 -0.45
N ASP A 56 -9.56 -4.27 -1.76
CA ASP A 56 -8.61 -5.22 -2.35
C ASP A 56 -7.14 -4.87 -2.02
N ILE A 57 -6.75 -3.63 -2.27
CA ILE A 57 -5.39 -3.13 -1.99
C ILE A 57 -5.16 -3.06 -0.48
N GLY A 58 -6.16 -2.59 0.27
CA GLY A 58 -6.07 -2.46 1.72
C GLY A 58 -5.88 -3.80 2.42
N THR A 59 -6.62 -4.83 2.00
CA THR A 59 -6.49 -6.20 2.52
C THR A 59 -5.12 -6.79 2.17
N ALA A 60 -4.68 -6.69 0.92
CA ALA A 60 -3.37 -7.21 0.51
C ALA A 60 -2.21 -6.53 1.25
N ALA A 61 -2.29 -5.22 1.47
CA ALA A 61 -1.29 -4.48 2.23
C ALA A 61 -1.28 -4.88 3.71
N LEU A 62 -2.45 -5.12 4.30
CA LEU A 62 -2.56 -5.59 5.68
C LEU A 62 -2.03 -7.03 5.84
N GLU A 63 -2.29 -7.91 4.88
CA GLU A 63 -1.74 -9.27 4.84
C GLU A 63 -0.21 -9.22 4.78
N LEU A 64 0.35 -8.39 3.88
CA LEU A 64 1.78 -8.17 3.77
C LEU A 64 2.39 -7.65 5.08
N GLU A 65 1.79 -6.63 5.69
CA GLU A 65 2.24 -6.07 6.97
C GLU A 65 2.31 -7.16 8.05
N GLN A 66 1.27 -8.02 8.16
CA GLN A 66 1.25 -9.10 9.14
C GLN A 66 2.37 -10.13 8.92
N ARG A 67 2.65 -10.51 7.67
CA ARG A 67 3.77 -11.41 7.32
C ARG A 67 5.11 -10.79 7.68
N LEU A 68 5.27 -9.51 7.33
CA LEU A 68 6.44 -8.71 7.66
C LEU A 68 6.55 -8.39 9.15
N LEU A 69 5.54 -8.59 9.98
CA LEU A 69 5.69 -8.50 11.44
C LEU A 69 5.99 -9.87 12.04
N ALA A 70 5.39 -10.93 11.49
CA ALA A 70 5.57 -12.31 11.90
C ALA A 70 6.95 -12.91 11.53
N SER A 71 7.76 -12.21 10.73
CA SER A 71 9.02 -12.74 10.18
C SER A 71 8.85 -14.00 9.34
N THR A 72 7.69 -14.16 8.72
CA THR A 72 7.44 -15.22 7.75
C THR A 72 7.85 -14.78 6.36
N ASP A 73 7.89 -15.70 5.41
CA ASP A 73 8.00 -15.35 4.00
C ASP A 73 6.91 -14.32 3.63
N TYR A 74 7.32 -13.30 2.87
CA TYR A 74 6.52 -12.13 2.50
C TYR A 74 6.66 -11.79 1.02
N VAL A 75 7.44 -12.57 0.25
CA VAL A 75 7.71 -12.29 -1.16
C VAL A 75 6.44 -12.40 -1.98
N GLU A 76 5.67 -13.49 -1.79
CA GLU A 76 4.41 -13.73 -2.52
C GLU A 76 3.38 -12.63 -2.25
N GLU A 77 3.21 -12.23 -1.00
CA GLU A 77 2.29 -11.14 -0.62
C GLU A 77 2.76 -9.78 -1.17
N THR A 78 4.09 -9.56 -1.24
CA THR A 78 4.63 -8.33 -1.83
C THR A 78 4.38 -8.28 -3.35
N GLU A 79 4.63 -9.39 -4.06
CA GLU A 79 4.36 -9.49 -5.50
C GLU A 79 2.86 -9.33 -5.81
N ARG A 80 2.00 -9.96 -5.00
CA ARG A 80 0.54 -9.81 -5.12
C ARG A 80 0.11 -8.37 -4.91
N LEU A 81 0.69 -7.67 -3.93
CA LEU A 81 0.41 -6.25 -3.72
C LEU A 81 0.84 -5.44 -4.95
N LEU A 82 2.04 -5.65 -5.48
CA LEU A 82 2.56 -4.95 -6.66
C LEU A 82 1.67 -5.13 -7.91
N ASP A 83 1.16 -6.34 -8.16
CA ASP A 83 0.22 -6.61 -9.27
C ASP A 83 -1.10 -5.83 -9.10
N LEU A 84 -1.62 -5.72 -7.87
CA LEU A 84 -2.82 -4.92 -7.58
C LEU A 84 -2.59 -3.41 -7.77
N LEU A 85 -1.38 -2.91 -7.51
CA LEU A 85 -1.02 -1.51 -7.77
C LEU A 85 -0.84 -1.22 -9.27
N GLU A 86 -0.49 -2.22 -10.08
CA GLU A 86 -0.27 -2.08 -11.53
C GLU A 86 -1.57 -2.12 -12.35
N ARG A 87 -2.59 -2.85 -11.89
CA ARG A 87 -3.89 -2.98 -12.57
C ARG A 87 -4.82 -1.77 -12.42
N ARG A 88 -4.31 -0.60 -12.01
CA ARG A 88 -5.10 0.61 -11.72
C ARG A 88 -4.82 1.77 -12.66
#